data_AF-A0A7C6HFZ5-F1
#
_entry.id   AF-A0A7C6HFZ5-F1
#
_cell.length_a   1.000
_cell.length_b   1.000
_cell.length_c   1.000
_cell.angle_alpha   90.00
_cell.angle_beta   90.00
_cell.angle_gamma   90.00
#
_symmetry.space_group_name_H-M   'P 1'
#
loop_
_entity.id
_entity.type
_entity.pdbx_description
1 polymer ?
#
loop_
_entity_poly.entity_id
_entity_poly.type
_entity_poly.pdbx_seq_one_letter_code
_entity_poly.pdbx_strand_id
1 'polypeptide(L)'
;MKLLFCNIAWLDYYKGIYEGVDEPVGGGDYVKKTGDAHEKYNFEAIEIYGDDEKYCLGFVETKTTKTSQNQLHIERIRGCEELAGEDSVEDVLVIYCAKHPAHNFTTVVGWYNHAIVYRYYQQMNFSSDNPDEAELYVQNYNAIAKAKDCVLLPRRERSLYSKWSVPRRTSGAAYGFGQSNVWFAAEENELLKRFLNQIIKQIKEYDGENWLNKYPDIS
;
A
#
# COMPACT_ATOMS: atom_id res chain seq x y z
N MET A 1 11.49 14.62 -3.43
CA MET A 1 11.09 13.27 -3.00
C MET A 1 9.65 13.07 -3.42
N LYS A 2 9.40 12.01 -4.19
CA LYS A 2 8.07 11.64 -4.69
C LYS A 2 7.38 10.80 -3.63
N LEU A 3 6.13 11.13 -3.30
CA LEU A 3 5.40 10.53 -2.18
C LEU A 3 3.99 10.15 -2.61
N LEU A 4 3.54 9.00 -2.15
CA LEU A 4 2.19 8.52 -2.38
C LEU A 4 1.67 7.81 -1.13
N PHE A 5 0.55 8.26 -0.58
CA PHE A 5 -0.13 7.58 0.53
C PHE A 5 -1.29 6.74 -0.01
N CYS A 6 -1.31 5.47 0.35
CA CYS A 6 -2.26 4.48 -0.11
C CYS A 6 -3.04 3.93 1.09
N ASN A 7 -4.35 4.14 1.12
CA ASN A 7 -5.25 3.59 2.11
C ASN A 7 -5.79 2.24 1.65
N ILE A 8 -5.57 1.22 2.45
CA ILE A 8 -5.96 -0.17 2.20
C ILE A 8 -6.70 -0.75 3.42
N ALA A 9 -7.28 -1.94 3.26
CA ALA A 9 -7.77 -2.75 4.38
C ALA A 9 -6.62 -3.18 5.29
N TRP A 10 -6.94 -3.39 6.56
CA TRP A 10 -5.97 -3.90 7.53
C TRP A 10 -5.83 -5.42 7.38
N LEU A 11 -4.60 -5.88 7.19
CA LEU A 11 -4.16 -7.24 7.50
C LEU A 11 -2.89 -7.14 8.36
N ASP A 12 -2.62 -8.13 9.18
CA ASP A 12 -1.39 -8.19 9.96
C ASP A 12 -0.19 -8.56 9.09
N TYR A 13 -0.34 -9.53 8.19
CA TYR A 13 0.78 -10.10 7.43
C TYR A 13 0.76 -9.70 5.96
N TYR A 14 -0.41 -9.46 5.36
CA TYR A 14 -0.55 -9.16 3.91
C TYR A 14 0.14 -10.22 3.03
N LYS A 15 -0.03 -11.50 3.40
CA LYS A 15 0.49 -12.68 2.68
C LYS A 15 -0.64 -13.62 2.24
N GLY A 16 -1.82 -13.05 1.98
CA GLY A 16 -3.06 -13.80 1.79
C GLY A 16 -4.00 -13.64 2.97
N ILE A 17 -5.11 -14.39 2.91
CA ILE A 17 -6.16 -14.37 3.94
C ILE A 17 -6.12 -15.72 4.64
N TYR A 18 -6.02 -15.67 5.97
CA TYR A 18 -5.99 -16.85 6.82
C TYR A 18 -7.18 -16.78 7.75
N GLU A 19 -8.19 -17.62 7.50
CA GLU A 19 -9.45 -17.61 8.25
C GLU A 19 -9.20 -17.73 9.76
N GLY A 20 -9.80 -16.84 10.54
CA GLY A 20 -9.62 -16.76 11.98
C GLY A 20 -8.25 -16.25 12.48
N VAL A 21 -7.29 -15.99 11.58
CA VAL A 21 -5.92 -15.56 11.93
C VAL A 21 -5.58 -14.18 11.35
N ASP A 22 -5.72 -14.01 10.04
CA ASP A 22 -5.44 -12.76 9.33
C ASP A 22 -6.53 -12.50 8.28
N GLU A 23 -7.60 -11.85 8.72
CA GLU A 23 -8.74 -11.47 7.89
C GLU A 23 -8.78 -9.96 7.65
N PRO A 24 -9.18 -9.51 6.46
CA PRO A 24 -9.19 -8.09 6.13
C PRO A 24 -10.19 -7.33 7.01
N VAL A 25 -9.70 -6.36 7.78
CA VAL A 25 -10.55 -5.46 8.58
C VAL A 25 -10.60 -4.07 7.95
N GLY A 26 -11.81 -3.59 7.68
CA GLY A 26 -12.02 -2.35 6.93
C GLY A 26 -12.06 -2.59 5.43
N GLY A 27 -11.75 -1.56 4.63
CA GLY A 27 -11.85 -1.63 3.17
C GLY A 27 -13.20 -1.14 2.60
N GLY A 28 -13.31 -1.20 1.28
CA GLY A 28 -14.50 -0.79 0.53
C GLY A 28 -15.67 -1.76 0.69
N ASP A 29 -16.79 -1.46 0.04
CA ASP A 29 -17.98 -2.32 0.07
C ASP A 29 -17.74 -3.72 -0.54
N TYR A 30 -16.66 -3.90 -1.31
CA TYR A 30 -16.26 -5.18 -1.88
C TYR A 30 -15.78 -6.16 -0.80
N VAL A 31 -14.82 -5.76 0.04
CA VAL A 31 -14.27 -6.58 1.14
C VAL A 31 -15.38 -7.06 2.08
N LYS A 32 -16.36 -6.17 2.38
CA LYS A 32 -17.52 -6.51 3.22
C LYS A 32 -18.45 -7.56 2.59
N LYS A 33 -18.44 -7.72 1.27
CA LYS A 33 -19.33 -8.62 0.52
C LYS A 33 -18.66 -9.94 0.15
N THR A 34 -17.36 -9.92 -0.14
CA THR A 34 -16.64 -11.08 -0.67
C THR A 34 -15.70 -11.70 0.34
N GLY A 35 -15.34 -11.00 1.42
CA GLY A 35 -14.26 -11.41 2.31
C GLY A 35 -12.88 -11.38 1.66
N ASP A 36 -12.77 -10.91 0.41
CA ASP A 36 -11.52 -10.83 -0.34
C ASP A 36 -11.02 -9.38 -0.43
N ALA A 37 -9.71 -9.22 -0.34
CA ALA A 37 -9.03 -7.94 -0.44
C ALA A 37 -7.94 -8.03 -1.51
N HIS A 38 -8.00 -7.15 -2.51
CA HIS A 38 -7.01 -7.13 -3.60
C HIS A 38 -5.60 -6.81 -3.09
N GLU A 39 -5.51 -6.09 -1.97
CA GLU A 39 -4.28 -5.75 -1.25
C GLU A 39 -3.71 -6.88 -0.39
N LYS A 40 -4.37 -8.04 -0.28
CA LYS A 40 -4.00 -9.12 0.66
C LYS A 40 -2.58 -9.67 0.46
N TYR A 41 -1.96 -9.43 -0.69
CA TYR A 41 -0.59 -9.86 -1.02
C TYR A 41 0.38 -8.69 -1.17
N ASN A 42 0.04 -7.47 -0.73
CA ASN A 42 0.89 -6.30 -0.93
C ASN A 42 2.33 -6.56 -0.43
N PHE A 43 2.48 -7.16 0.76
CA PHE A 43 3.80 -7.42 1.32
C PHE A 43 4.31 -8.85 1.08
N GLU A 44 3.73 -9.60 0.14
CA GLU A 44 4.29 -10.89 -0.29
C GLU A 44 5.55 -10.68 -1.15
N ALA A 45 6.63 -11.36 -0.80
CA ALA A 45 7.93 -11.20 -1.44
C ALA A 45 8.10 -12.31 -2.46
N ILE A 46 7.83 -11.99 -3.72
CA ILE A 46 7.77 -12.96 -4.82
C ILE A 46 9.05 -12.93 -5.66
N GLU A 47 9.33 -14.03 -6.33
CA GLU A 47 10.33 -14.08 -7.39
C GLU A 47 9.67 -13.73 -8.72
N ILE A 48 10.36 -12.93 -9.54
CA ILE A 48 9.92 -12.60 -10.90
C ILE A 48 10.91 -13.27 -11.86
N TYR A 49 10.40 -14.06 -12.81
CA TYR A 49 11.23 -14.81 -13.73
C TYR A 49 12.22 -13.90 -14.47
N GLY A 50 13.51 -14.24 -14.38
CA GLY A 50 14.59 -13.48 -15.02
C GLY A 50 15.21 -12.38 -14.15
N ASP A 51 14.84 -12.31 -12.86
CA ASP A 51 15.50 -11.45 -11.88
C ASP A 51 15.97 -12.27 -10.67
N ASP A 52 17.14 -11.91 -10.11
CA ASP A 52 17.74 -12.56 -8.95
C ASP A 52 17.21 -11.96 -7.63
N GLU A 53 16.48 -10.85 -7.68
CA GLU A 53 15.88 -10.19 -6.52
C GLU A 53 14.39 -10.50 -6.37
N LYS A 54 13.92 -10.52 -5.11
CA LYS A 54 12.49 -10.62 -4.80
C LYS A 54 11.82 -9.25 -4.88
N TYR A 55 10.53 -9.24 -5.18
CA TYR A 55 9.72 -8.03 -5.35
C TYR A 55 8.45 -8.09 -4.50
N CYS A 56 7.94 -6.92 -4.13
CA CYS A 56 6.59 -6.77 -3.60
C CYS A 56 5.70 -6.09 -4.64
N LEU A 57 4.52 -6.66 -4.86
CA LEU A 57 3.51 -6.15 -5.78
C LEU A 57 2.41 -5.45 -4.99
N GLY A 58 2.49 -4.12 -4.94
CA GLY A 58 1.58 -3.30 -4.15
C GLY A 58 0.34 -2.87 -4.94
N PHE A 59 -0.82 -3.03 -4.31
CA PHE A 59 -2.10 -2.62 -4.84
C PHE A 59 -2.76 -1.56 -3.95
N VAL A 60 -3.36 -0.56 -4.60
CA VAL A 60 -4.36 0.33 -4.00
C VAL A 60 -5.50 0.56 -4.98
N GLU A 61 -6.73 0.45 -4.49
CA GLU A 61 -7.90 0.71 -5.33
C GLU A 61 -7.99 2.21 -5.67
N THR A 62 -7.98 2.53 -6.96
CA THR A 62 -8.30 3.87 -7.47
C THR A 62 -9.80 4.00 -7.69
N LYS A 63 -10.33 5.23 -7.53
CA LYS A 63 -11.77 5.46 -7.69
C LYS A 63 -12.20 5.22 -9.14
N THR A 64 -13.18 4.35 -9.32
CA THR A 64 -13.88 4.17 -10.60
C THR A 64 -14.86 5.32 -10.83
N THR A 65 -14.91 5.86 -12.05
CA THR A 65 -16.08 6.58 -12.54
C THR A 65 -16.75 5.73 -13.62
N LYS A 66 -18.07 5.85 -13.78
CA LYS A 66 -18.86 5.03 -14.74
C LYS A 66 -18.38 5.11 -16.21
N THR A 67 -17.44 6.00 -16.51
CA THR A 67 -17.03 6.39 -17.86
C THR A 67 -15.52 6.26 -18.12
N SER A 68 -14.69 5.86 -17.15
CA SER A 68 -13.24 5.73 -17.35
C SER A 68 -12.66 4.46 -16.74
N GLN A 69 -11.60 3.94 -17.35
CA GLN A 69 -10.75 2.93 -16.73
C GLN A 69 -10.18 3.46 -15.40
N ASN A 70 -9.92 2.55 -14.46
CA ASN A 70 -9.27 2.86 -13.19
C ASN A 70 -7.83 3.34 -13.48
N GLN A 71 -7.54 4.61 -13.18
CA GLN A 71 -6.20 5.18 -13.35
C GLN A 71 -5.73 5.90 -12.09
N LEU A 72 -4.45 5.72 -11.78
CA LEU A 72 -3.74 6.52 -10.82
C LEU A 72 -3.12 7.72 -11.53
N HIS A 73 -3.53 8.91 -11.12
CA HIS A 73 -3.06 10.17 -11.68
C HIS A 73 -1.63 10.48 -11.22
N ILE A 74 -0.62 9.78 -11.76
CA ILE A 74 0.79 9.90 -11.34
C ILE A 74 1.32 11.33 -11.46
N GLU A 75 0.75 12.13 -12.35
CA GLU A 75 1.09 13.55 -12.54
C GLU A 75 0.76 14.41 -11.31
N ARG A 76 -0.06 13.91 -10.39
CA ARG A 76 -0.42 14.60 -9.15
C ARG A 76 0.59 14.34 -8.02
N ILE A 77 1.53 13.42 -8.21
CA ILE A 77 2.66 13.26 -7.30
C ILE A 77 3.53 14.51 -7.43
N ARG A 78 3.91 15.12 -6.30
CA ARG A 78 4.70 16.36 -6.29
C ARG A 78 6.00 16.18 -7.09
N GLY A 79 6.23 17.06 -8.06
CA GLY A 79 7.40 17.02 -8.94
C GLY A 79 7.26 16.09 -10.15
N CYS A 80 6.04 15.62 -10.44
CA CYS A 80 5.72 14.76 -11.57
C CYS A 80 4.70 15.42 -12.54
N GLU A 81 4.51 16.73 -12.46
CA GLU A 81 3.46 17.45 -13.20
C GLU A 81 3.60 17.29 -14.72
N GLU A 82 4.82 17.12 -15.22
CA GLU A 82 5.13 16.90 -16.64
C GLU A 82 4.85 15.47 -17.12
N LEU A 83 4.56 14.52 -16.22
CA LEU A 83 4.34 13.10 -16.53
C LEU A 83 2.86 12.78 -16.85
N ALA A 84 2.07 13.78 -17.24
CA ALA A 84 0.65 13.61 -17.54
C ALA A 84 0.36 12.62 -18.69
N GLY A 85 1.32 12.42 -19.59
CA GLY A 85 1.24 11.44 -20.70
C GLY A 85 1.96 10.13 -20.45
N GLU A 86 2.66 9.98 -19.32
CA GLU A 86 3.47 8.80 -19.02
C GLU A 86 2.67 7.72 -18.29
N ASP A 87 3.09 6.47 -18.44
CA ASP A 87 2.43 5.31 -17.84
C ASP A 87 2.96 4.95 -16.45
N SER A 88 4.13 5.47 -16.08
CA SER A 88 4.73 5.17 -14.78
C SER A 88 5.65 6.28 -14.28
N VAL A 89 6.00 6.20 -13.00
CA VAL A 89 7.01 7.04 -12.37
C VAL A 89 7.86 6.22 -11.41
N GLU A 90 9.17 6.38 -11.52
CA GLU A 90 10.15 5.70 -10.68
C GLU A 90 10.53 6.53 -9.44
N ASP A 91 11.18 5.86 -8.48
CA ASP A 91 11.72 6.44 -7.25
C ASP A 91 10.65 7.14 -6.39
N VAL A 92 9.54 6.45 -6.17
CA VAL A 92 8.45 6.90 -5.29
C VAL A 92 8.54 6.20 -3.94
N LEU A 93 8.43 6.96 -2.85
CA LEU A 93 8.12 6.41 -1.54
C LEU A 93 6.60 6.22 -1.42
N VAL A 94 6.16 4.96 -1.52
CA VAL A 94 4.75 4.56 -1.40
C VAL A 94 4.49 4.10 0.02
N ILE A 95 3.58 4.78 0.71
CA ILE A 95 3.28 4.56 2.13
C ILE A 95 1.87 3.97 2.24
N TYR A 96 1.81 2.69 2.61
CA TYR A 96 0.56 2.00 2.84
C TYR A 96 0.05 2.31 4.25
N CYS A 97 -1.24 2.61 4.32
CA CYS A 97 -1.94 3.03 5.53
C CYS A 97 -3.23 2.24 5.66
N ALA A 98 -3.66 1.95 6.89
CA ALA A 98 -4.94 1.31 7.15
C ALA A 98 -5.58 1.88 8.41
N LYS A 99 -6.91 1.76 8.51
CA LYS A 99 -7.61 2.04 9.78
C LYS A 99 -7.26 0.93 10.77
N HIS A 100 -6.77 1.30 11.95
CA HIS A 100 -6.42 0.31 12.97
C HIS A 100 -7.69 -0.42 13.44
N PRO A 101 -7.69 -1.76 13.57
CA PRO A 101 -8.90 -2.53 13.87
C PRO A 101 -9.42 -2.28 15.30
N ALA A 102 -8.51 -2.10 16.25
CA ALA A 102 -8.86 -1.87 17.66
C ALA A 102 -8.82 -0.40 18.11
N HIS A 103 -8.36 0.52 17.25
CA HIS A 103 -8.14 1.92 17.62
C HIS A 103 -8.69 2.85 16.56
N ASN A 104 -9.28 3.97 16.96
CA ASN A 104 -9.99 4.85 16.03
C ASN A 104 -9.06 5.85 15.31
N PHE A 105 -7.98 5.36 14.68
CA PHE A 105 -7.11 6.18 13.84
C PHE A 105 -6.60 5.39 12.63
N THR A 106 -6.17 6.11 11.59
CA THR A 106 -5.43 5.53 10.47
C THR A 106 -3.95 5.59 10.76
N THR A 107 -3.25 4.50 10.49
CA THR A 107 -1.82 4.35 10.74
C THR A 107 -1.09 3.86 9.51
N VAL A 108 0.20 4.17 9.41
CA VAL A 108 1.11 3.49 8.47
C VAL A 108 1.16 2.00 8.84
N VAL A 109 1.02 1.14 7.83
CA VAL A 109 1.21 -0.32 7.96
C VAL A 109 2.59 -0.74 7.45
N GLY A 110 3.10 -0.05 6.45
CA GLY A 110 4.36 -0.36 5.80
C GLY A 110 4.59 0.57 4.60
N TRP A 111 5.73 0.43 3.94
CA TRP A 111 6.09 1.26 2.81
C TRP A 111 7.01 0.53 1.84
N TYR A 112 7.03 1.02 0.60
CA TYR A 112 8.01 0.66 -0.41
C TYR A 112 8.87 1.89 -0.68
N ASN A 113 10.19 1.74 -0.49
CA ASN A 113 11.16 2.70 -0.99
C ASN A 113 11.49 2.39 -2.45
N HIS A 114 11.91 3.42 -3.19
CA HIS A 114 12.36 3.30 -4.58
C HIS A 114 11.37 2.58 -5.51
N ALA A 115 10.07 2.72 -5.25
CA ALA A 115 9.04 2.03 -6.01
C ALA A 115 8.84 2.65 -7.38
N ILE A 116 8.45 1.81 -8.34
CA ILE A 116 7.83 2.22 -9.60
C ILE A 116 6.33 2.22 -9.38
N VAL A 117 5.66 3.33 -9.69
CA VAL A 117 4.21 3.49 -9.59
C VAL A 117 3.63 3.63 -10.99
N TYR A 118 2.60 2.85 -11.29
CA TYR A 118 1.94 2.81 -12.59
C TYR A 118 0.65 3.61 -12.60
N ARG A 119 0.36 4.26 -13.73
CA ARG A 119 -0.93 4.90 -14.02
C ARG A 119 -2.04 3.85 -14.11
N TYR A 120 -1.80 2.78 -14.84
CA TYR A 120 -2.76 1.69 -15.04
C TYR A 120 -2.37 0.47 -14.22
N TYR A 121 -3.37 -0.31 -13.80
CA TYR A 121 -3.12 -1.56 -13.10
C TYR A 121 -2.32 -2.50 -14.01
N GLN A 122 -1.24 -3.01 -13.46
CA GLN A 122 -0.45 -4.08 -14.02
C GLN A 122 -0.97 -5.42 -13.49
N GLN A 123 -0.68 -6.50 -14.22
CA GLN A 123 -1.09 -7.85 -13.86
C GLN A 123 0.11 -8.79 -13.77
N MET A 124 0.10 -9.64 -12.76
CA MET A 124 1.02 -10.77 -12.63
C MET A 124 0.20 -12.05 -12.49
N ASN A 125 0.59 -13.08 -13.23
CA ASN A 125 -0.06 -14.38 -13.18
C ASN A 125 0.80 -15.33 -12.33
N PHE A 126 0.17 -15.95 -11.34
CA PHE A 126 0.76 -16.97 -10.50
C PHE A 126 0.13 -18.31 -10.85
N SER A 127 0.96 -19.27 -11.23
CA SER A 127 0.51 -20.65 -11.40
C SER A 127 0.16 -21.26 -10.05
N SER A 128 -0.83 -22.16 -10.05
CA SER A 128 -1.06 -23.03 -8.89
C SER A 128 0.20 -23.88 -8.63
N ASP A 129 0.52 -24.07 -7.35
CA ASP A 129 1.54 -25.04 -6.94
C ASP A 129 1.07 -26.49 -7.18
N ASN A 130 -0.23 -26.69 -7.44
CA ASN A 130 -0.79 -27.96 -7.86
C ASN A 130 -0.66 -28.11 -9.39
N PRO A 131 0.18 -29.03 -9.90
CA PRO A 131 0.39 -29.20 -11.34
C PRO A 131 -0.85 -29.69 -12.10
N ASP A 132 -1.85 -30.22 -11.40
CA ASP A 132 -3.13 -30.65 -11.99
C ASP A 132 -4.16 -29.50 -12.08
N GLU A 133 -3.89 -28.35 -11.47
CA GLU A 133 -4.73 -27.15 -11.52
C GLU A 133 -4.18 -26.16 -12.55
N ALA A 134 -4.90 -26.02 -13.66
CA ALA A 134 -4.59 -25.02 -14.69
C ALA A 134 -4.99 -23.58 -14.28
N GLU A 135 -5.43 -23.37 -13.04
CA GLU A 135 -5.94 -22.07 -12.59
C GLU A 135 -4.78 -21.12 -12.29
N LEU A 136 -4.77 -19.98 -13.00
CA LEU A 136 -3.84 -18.89 -12.78
C LEU A 136 -4.48 -17.89 -11.82
N TYR A 137 -3.84 -17.64 -10.69
CA TYR A 137 -4.19 -16.49 -9.87
C TYR A 137 -3.63 -15.23 -10.51
N VAL A 138 -4.50 -14.27 -10.86
CA VAL A 138 -4.10 -12.99 -11.44
C VAL A 138 -4.10 -11.92 -10.35
N GLN A 139 -2.92 -11.42 -9.99
CA GLN A 139 -2.79 -10.29 -9.07
C GLN A 139 -2.69 -9.00 -9.86
N ASN A 140 -3.56 -8.04 -9.53
CA ASN A 140 -3.41 -6.66 -10.00
C ASN A 140 -2.50 -5.89 -9.05
N TYR A 141 -1.65 -5.02 -9.58
CA TYR A 141 -0.81 -4.11 -8.80
C TYR A 141 -0.64 -2.76 -9.51
N ASN A 142 -0.31 -1.72 -8.77
CA ASN A 142 0.00 -0.39 -9.31
C ASN A 142 1.22 0.26 -8.66
N ALA A 143 1.91 -0.46 -7.79
CA ALA A 143 3.26 -0.16 -7.35
C ALA A 143 4.09 -1.45 -7.30
N ILE A 144 5.37 -1.37 -7.64
CA ILE A 144 6.33 -2.47 -7.50
C ILE A 144 7.63 -1.93 -6.90
N ALA A 145 8.24 -2.68 -6.00
CA ALA A 145 9.56 -2.39 -5.46
C ALA A 145 10.28 -3.68 -5.11
N LYS A 146 11.61 -3.60 -5.02
CA LYS A 146 12.43 -4.72 -4.54
C LYS A 146 12.08 -4.98 -3.08
N ALA A 147 11.95 -6.24 -2.71
CA ALA A 147 11.57 -6.66 -1.36
C ALA A 147 12.52 -6.09 -0.28
N LYS A 148 13.82 -5.93 -0.61
CA LYS A 148 14.81 -5.32 0.29
C LYS A 148 14.53 -3.84 0.62
N ASP A 149 13.78 -3.15 -0.23
CA ASP A 149 13.38 -1.75 -0.08
C ASP A 149 11.98 -1.61 0.53
N CYS A 150 11.33 -2.74 0.87
CA CYS A 150 10.00 -2.80 1.47
C CYS A 150 10.07 -3.08 2.97
N VAL A 151 9.21 -2.41 3.73
CA VAL A 151 9.03 -2.69 5.16
C VAL A 151 7.56 -2.89 5.47
N LEU A 152 7.26 -4.01 6.11
CA LEU A 152 6.00 -4.24 6.79
C LEU A 152 6.21 -4.04 8.29
N LEU A 153 5.56 -3.04 8.88
CA LEU A 153 5.69 -2.78 10.32
C LEU A 153 5.04 -3.91 11.13
N PRO A 154 5.58 -4.29 12.30
CA PRO A 154 4.89 -5.18 13.23
C PRO A 154 3.57 -4.59 13.73
N ARG A 155 2.58 -5.43 14.06
CA ARG A 155 1.28 -4.97 14.60
C ARG A 155 1.44 -4.00 15.77
N ARG A 156 2.33 -4.31 16.72
CA ARG A 156 2.60 -3.45 17.89
C ARG A 156 3.14 -2.07 17.51
N GLU A 157 3.99 -2.04 16.49
CA GLU A 157 4.58 -0.80 15.98
C GLU A 157 3.48 0.07 15.36
N ARG A 158 2.61 -0.51 14.54
CA ARG A 158 1.44 0.16 13.94
C ARG A 158 0.45 0.71 14.98
N SER A 159 0.42 0.19 16.21
CA SER A 159 -0.45 0.70 17.27
C SER A 159 0.07 2.00 17.92
N LEU A 160 1.30 2.42 17.63
CA LEU A 160 1.91 3.64 18.20
C LEU A 160 1.38 4.90 17.51
N TYR A 161 0.28 5.45 18.02
CA TYR A 161 -0.38 6.66 17.50
C TYR A 161 0.58 7.83 17.27
N SER A 162 1.45 8.12 18.26
CA SER A 162 2.39 9.24 18.20
C SER A 162 3.45 9.11 17.11
N LYS A 163 3.68 7.89 16.61
CA LYS A 163 4.71 7.60 15.61
C LYS A 163 4.10 7.45 14.23
N TRP A 164 3.03 6.68 14.07
CA TRP A 164 2.57 6.24 12.76
C TRP A 164 1.18 6.73 12.37
N SER A 165 0.53 7.58 13.17
CA SER A 165 -0.79 8.12 12.81
C SER A 165 -0.75 8.97 11.55
N VAL A 166 -1.70 8.72 10.65
CA VAL A 166 -1.89 9.47 9.41
C VAL A 166 -3.24 10.20 9.47
N PRO A 167 -3.25 11.53 9.21
CA PRO A 167 -4.45 12.33 9.35
C PRO A 167 -5.48 12.08 8.25
N ARG A 168 -6.74 12.37 8.57
CA ARG A 168 -7.86 12.37 7.62
C ARG A 168 -8.61 13.70 7.68
N ARG A 169 -8.88 14.27 6.51
CA ARG A 169 -9.73 15.46 6.38
C ARG A 169 -11.16 15.21 6.86
N THR A 170 -11.66 13.99 6.68
CA THR A 170 -12.98 13.57 7.16
C THR A 170 -13.11 13.57 8.70
N SER A 171 -11.98 13.61 9.42
CA SER A 171 -11.92 13.75 10.87
C SER A 171 -11.63 15.19 11.34
N GLY A 172 -11.73 16.18 10.44
CA GLY A 172 -11.53 17.60 10.76
C GLY A 172 -10.10 18.10 10.63
N ALA A 173 -9.15 17.27 10.16
CA ALA A 173 -7.77 17.70 9.93
C ALA A 173 -7.68 18.62 8.69
N ALA A 174 -6.74 19.59 8.71
CA ALA A 174 -6.51 20.51 7.60
C ALA A 174 -5.94 19.83 6.32
N TYR A 175 -5.27 18.69 6.50
CA TYR A 175 -4.65 17.87 5.47
C TYR A 175 -4.85 16.39 5.80
N GLY A 176 -4.44 15.50 4.89
CA GLY A 176 -4.59 14.06 5.06
C GLY A 176 -5.53 13.44 4.04
N PHE A 177 -5.81 12.14 4.21
CA PHE A 177 -6.72 11.43 3.32
C PHE A 177 -8.09 12.11 3.26
N GLY A 178 -8.60 12.28 2.04
CA GLY A 178 -9.99 12.63 1.78
C GLY A 178 -10.86 11.39 1.67
N GLN A 179 -11.83 11.42 0.74
CA GLN A 179 -12.68 10.28 0.40
C GLN A 179 -12.01 9.26 -0.55
N SER A 180 -10.82 9.55 -1.06
CA SER A 180 -10.06 8.66 -1.95
C SER A 180 -9.16 7.74 -1.13
N ASN A 181 -8.92 6.53 -1.64
CA ASN A 181 -7.89 5.65 -1.09
C ASN A 181 -6.47 6.15 -1.40
N VAL A 182 -6.32 7.08 -2.34
CA VAL A 182 -5.02 7.67 -2.69
C VAL A 182 -4.95 9.11 -2.19
N TRP A 183 -3.85 9.46 -1.54
CA TRP A 183 -3.51 10.84 -1.16
C TRP A 183 -2.09 11.19 -1.61
N PHE A 184 -2.00 12.20 -2.48
CA PHE A 184 -0.75 12.66 -3.09
C PHE A 184 0.07 13.61 -2.20
N ALA A 185 -0.52 14.11 -1.11
CA ALA A 185 0.13 15.04 -0.17
C ALA A 185 0.83 16.25 -0.84
N ALA A 186 0.29 16.72 -1.96
CA ALA A 186 0.88 17.78 -2.78
C ALA A 186 0.43 19.19 -2.35
N GLU A 187 -0.54 19.31 -1.45
CA GLU A 187 -1.12 20.59 -1.07
C GLU A 187 -0.11 21.56 -0.42
N GLU A 188 -0.28 22.85 -0.69
CA GLU A 188 0.45 23.94 -0.02
C GLU A 188 -0.11 24.15 1.39
N ASN A 189 0.52 23.53 2.39
CA ASN A 189 0.12 23.65 3.80
C ASN A 189 1.32 23.45 4.74
N GLU A 190 1.57 24.41 5.65
CA GLU A 190 2.71 24.34 6.57
C GLU A 190 2.62 23.21 7.60
N LEU A 191 1.41 22.86 8.06
CA LEU A 191 1.22 21.71 8.95
C LEU A 191 1.48 20.40 8.22
N LEU A 192 1.09 20.30 6.94
CA LEU A 192 1.43 19.17 6.09
C LEU A 192 2.94 19.06 5.91
N LYS A 193 3.65 20.16 5.61
CA LYS A 193 5.11 20.15 5.47
C LYS A 193 5.80 19.59 6.72
N ARG A 194 5.36 20.00 7.92
CA ARG A 194 5.86 19.47 9.20
C ARG A 194 5.60 17.98 9.36
N PHE A 195 4.37 17.53 9.08
CA PHE A 195 4.01 16.12 9.12
C PHE A 195 4.84 15.28 8.15
N LEU A 196 4.98 15.71 6.89
CA LEU A 196 5.77 15.02 5.89
C LEU A 196 7.23 14.91 6.33
N ASN A 197 7.84 15.99 6.83
CA ASN A 197 9.21 15.95 7.33
C ASN A 197 9.37 14.94 8.47
N GLN A 198 8.40 14.87 9.39
CA GLN A 198 8.42 13.93 10.50
C GLN A 198 8.27 12.48 10.04
N ILE A 199 7.25 12.16 9.22
CA ILE A 199 6.99 10.79 8.79
C ILE A 199 8.09 10.25 7.88
N ILE A 200 8.64 11.09 7.00
CA ILE A 200 9.78 10.73 6.15
C ILE A 200 11.01 10.45 7.01
N LYS A 201 11.28 11.28 8.02
CA LYS A 201 12.38 11.05 8.96
C LYS A 201 12.20 9.72 9.69
N GLN A 202 11.01 9.45 10.23
CA GLN A 202 10.70 8.20 10.92
C GLN A 202 10.87 6.97 10.03
N ILE A 203 10.44 7.04 8.75
CA ILE A 203 10.62 5.95 7.77
C ILE A 203 12.11 5.72 7.49
N LYS A 204 12.88 6.78 7.23
CA LYS A 204 14.31 6.69 6.92
C LYS A 204 15.16 6.17 8.08
N GLU A 205 14.78 6.53 9.29
CA GLU A 205 15.48 6.14 10.51
C GLU A 205 14.94 4.83 11.12
N TYR A 206 13.96 4.19 10.48
CA TYR A 206 13.41 2.94 10.98
C TYR A 206 14.43 1.80 10.87
N ASP A 207 14.83 1.28 12.02
CA ASP A 207 15.76 0.16 12.21
C ASP A 207 15.11 -1.02 12.97
N GLY A 208 13.79 -0.96 13.16
CA GLY A 208 13.03 -1.98 13.87
C GLY A 208 12.78 -3.25 13.05
N GLU A 209 11.99 -4.16 13.63
CA GLU A 209 11.64 -5.43 12.97
C GLU A 209 10.88 -5.19 11.67
N ASN A 210 11.17 -5.99 10.63
CA ASN A 210 10.43 -6.00 9.39
C ASN A 210 9.69 -7.33 9.25
N TRP A 211 8.36 -7.29 9.15
CA TRP A 211 7.50 -8.47 9.04
C TRP A 211 7.40 -9.03 7.62
N LEU A 212 8.21 -8.55 6.66
CA LEU A 212 8.19 -9.04 5.29
C LEU A 212 8.41 -10.56 5.17
N ASN A 213 9.18 -11.14 6.09
CA ASN A 213 9.45 -12.60 6.17
C ASN A 213 8.72 -13.27 7.34
N LYS A 214 7.74 -12.61 7.95
CA LYS A 214 6.88 -13.18 9.00
C LYS A 214 5.58 -13.63 8.37
N TYR A 215 5.13 -14.82 8.75
CA TYR A 215 3.89 -15.41 8.29
C TYR A 215 3.01 -15.73 9.52
N PRO A 216 1.68 -15.81 9.35
CA PRO A 216 0.79 -16.22 10.42
C PRO A 216 1.14 -17.63 10.91
N ASP A 217 1.02 -17.86 12.21
CA ASP A 217 1.09 -19.20 12.79
C ASP A 217 -0.22 -19.94 12.48
N ILE A 218 -0.16 -20.93 11.59
CA ILE A 218 -1.29 -21.79 11.25
C ILE A 218 -1.19 -23.05 12.12
N SER A 219 -2.06 -23.16 13.12
CA SER A 219 -2.18 -24.34 13.99
C SER A 219 -3.14 -25.38 13.41
#